data_AF-A0A9Q1FZX1-F1
#
_entry.id   AF-A0A9Q1FZX1-F1
#
_cell.length_a   1.000
_cell.length_b   1.000
_cell.length_c   1.000
_cell.angle_alpha   90.00
_cell.angle_beta   90.00
_cell.angle_gamma   90.00
#
_symmetry.space_group_name_H-M   'P 1'
#
loop_
_entity.id
_entity.type
_entity.pdbx_description
1 polymer ?
#
loop_
_entity_poly.entity_id
_entity_poly.type
_entity_poly.pdbx_seq_one_letter_code
_entity_poly.pdbx_strand_id
1 'polypeptide(L)'
;MSDGSGENQTSSFEMTWGSTTSSGYCSQEDSDCELEQYFTARTSFIRKPKKEKDEQIEWGKQELSVSGIEQKVKEYNAQINSNLFMALNKDGSYTGFIKVLFKLVRPVSVPPPRKAAAPQDGGRRPTGVKRRTSFYLPKDTAKHLHISSRTRAREVIEALLNKFTVIDNPRKFALFERSERHDQVYLRKLADDERPLLLRLCAGPSEKVLSLVLKENETGEVNWDAFTVPELHNFLRILQREEEEHVKQIVQRYARARDRMREAVATSTPG
;
A
#
# COMPACT_ATOMS: atom_id res chain seq x y z
N MET A 1 14.31 31.55 -63.62
CA MET A 1 14.77 32.87 -63.19
C MET A 1 14.41 32.98 -61.72
N SER A 2 15.28 32.47 -60.84
CA SER A 2 16.33 33.22 -60.11
C SER A 2 15.72 33.82 -58.84
N ASP A 3 15.89 33.19 -57.67
CA ASP A 3 16.97 33.37 -56.64
C ASP A 3 16.34 34.09 -55.43
N GLY A 4 16.41 33.55 -54.21
CA GLY A 4 17.48 33.77 -53.21
C GLY A 4 17.23 35.10 -52.47
N SER A 5 17.25 35.31 -51.15
CA SER A 5 17.84 34.69 -49.96
C SER A 5 17.15 35.42 -48.76
N GLY A 6 16.83 34.85 -47.61
CA GLY A 6 17.77 34.44 -46.55
C GLY A 6 18.25 35.64 -45.71
N GLU A 7 17.71 35.82 -44.50
CA GLU A 7 18.43 36.04 -43.21
C GLU A 7 17.57 36.77 -42.16
N ASN A 8 17.46 36.14 -40.98
CA ASN A 8 16.76 36.61 -39.81
C ASN A 8 17.78 36.53 -38.67
N GLN A 9 18.20 37.67 -38.10
CA GLN A 9 19.15 37.70 -36.99
C GLN A 9 18.79 38.81 -35.97
N THR A 10 18.40 38.33 -34.77
CA THR A 10 18.64 38.84 -33.41
C THR A 10 18.62 40.35 -33.10
N SER A 11 17.80 40.73 -32.11
CA SER A 11 18.05 41.85 -31.18
C SER A 11 17.51 41.44 -29.80
N SER A 12 18.35 40.97 -28.88
CA SER A 12 19.15 41.72 -27.90
C SER A 12 18.34 42.46 -26.83
N PHE A 13 18.51 41.96 -25.61
CA PHE A 13 18.05 42.47 -24.31
C PHE A 13 18.47 43.90 -24.03
N GLU A 14 17.57 44.72 -23.48
CA GLU A 14 17.92 45.79 -22.52
C GLU A 14 16.67 46.17 -21.71
N MET A 15 16.69 45.93 -20.39
CA MET A 15 15.71 46.48 -19.46
C MET A 15 16.44 47.05 -18.24
N THR A 16 16.31 48.36 -18.13
CA THR A 16 17.03 49.29 -17.27
C THR A 16 16.57 49.16 -15.81
N TRP A 17 17.55 49.19 -14.90
CA TRP A 17 17.36 49.23 -13.46
C TRP A 17 16.91 50.61 -13.00
N GLY A 18 15.83 50.67 -12.21
CA GLY A 18 15.39 51.88 -11.50
C GLY A 18 15.03 51.54 -10.06
N SER A 19 15.93 51.84 -9.14
CA SER A 19 15.73 51.75 -7.69
C SER A 19 14.83 52.89 -7.20
N THR A 20 13.84 52.59 -6.36
CA THR A 20 13.26 53.59 -5.44
C THR A 20 12.92 52.90 -4.12
N THR A 21 13.56 53.39 -3.07
CA THR A 21 13.37 53.04 -1.66
C THR A 21 12.08 53.65 -1.13
N SER A 22 11.27 52.87 -0.39
CA SER A 22 10.40 53.44 0.64
C SER A 22 10.16 52.42 1.76
N SER A 23 10.19 52.95 2.97
CA SER A 23 10.29 52.30 4.27
C SER A 23 8.93 51.94 4.86
N GLY A 24 8.86 50.77 5.50
CA GLY A 24 8.12 50.53 6.75
C GLY A 24 6.61 50.31 6.66
N TYR A 25 6.16 49.07 6.86
CA TYR A 25 5.47 48.68 8.10
C TYR A 25 5.38 47.15 8.21
N CYS A 26 5.54 46.69 9.45
CA CYS A 26 5.67 45.33 9.91
C CYS A 26 4.33 44.57 9.89
N SER A 27 4.31 43.33 9.42
CA SER A 27 3.29 42.32 9.77
C SER A 27 3.85 40.91 9.58
N GLN A 28 4.41 40.39 10.68
CA GLN A 28 4.43 39.00 11.13
C GLN A 28 4.23 37.90 10.06
N GLU A 29 5.33 37.41 9.50
CA GLU A 29 5.38 36.09 8.84
C GLU A 29 6.16 35.12 9.75
N ASP A 30 5.56 34.68 10.85
CA ASP A 30 6.08 33.50 11.57
C ASP A 30 5.40 32.25 10.98
N SER A 31 5.74 31.94 9.73
CA SER A 31 5.53 30.60 9.17
C SER A 31 6.73 29.72 9.47
N ASP A 32 7.03 29.53 10.76
CA ASP A 32 7.87 28.43 11.25
C ASP A 32 7.02 27.15 11.30
N CYS A 33 6.59 26.70 10.13
CA CYS A 33 6.20 25.32 9.90
C CYS A 33 7.39 24.60 9.24
N GLU A 34 8.55 24.67 9.88
CA GLU A 34 9.65 23.76 9.57
C GLU A 34 9.24 22.39 10.11
N LEU A 35 8.70 21.60 9.19
CA LEU A 35 8.37 20.20 9.34
C LEU A 35 9.66 19.43 9.68
N GLU A 36 10.06 19.39 10.94
CA GLU A 36 11.06 18.45 11.41
C GLU A 36 10.46 17.03 11.34
N GLN A 37 10.79 16.37 10.24
CA GLN A 37 10.51 14.96 9.96
C GLN A 37 11.35 14.08 10.87
N TYR A 38 10.92 13.90 12.12
CA TYR A 38 11.45 12.82 12.95
C TYR A 38 10.69 11.52 12.72
N PHE A 39 11.44 10.43 12.73
CA PHE A 39 11.02 9.04 12.54
C PHE A 39 10.20 8.52 13.73
N THR A 40 9.10 9.18 14.08
CA THR A 40 8.09 8.65 14.99
C THR A 40 7.17 7.71 14.21
N ALA A 41 6.78 6.59 14.83
CA ALA A 41 5.75 5.70 14.28
C ALA A 41 4.51 6.56 13.93
N ARG A 42 4.23 6.69 12.62
CA ARG A 42 3.22 7.61 12.10
C ARG A 42 1.85 7.21 12.63
N THR A 43 1.37 7.87 13.67
CA THR A 43 -0.07 7.97 13.93
C THR A 43 -0.62 8.95 12.88
N SER A 44 -1.53 8.43 12.09
CA SER A 44 -1.84 8.88 10.75
C SER A 44 -2.79 10.08 10.74
N PHE A 45 -2.25 11.29 10.71
CA PHE A 45 -2.93 12.48 10.17
C PHE A 45 -2.24 12.95 8.89
N ILE A 46 -2.11 12.03 7.93
CA ILE A 46 -1.77 12.35 6.54
C ILE A 46 -3.07 12.70 5.83
N ARG A 47 -3.05 13.76 4.99
CA ARG A 47 -4.15 14.10 4.08
C ARG A 47 -4.73 12.82 3.48
N LYS A 48 -6.00 12.52 3.83
CA LYS A 48 -6.70 11.34 3.33
C LYS A 48 -6.64 11.35 1.80
N PRO A 49 -6.00 10.39 1.13
CA PRO A 49 -6.35 10.11 -0.26
C PRO A 49 -7.85 9.79 -0.30
N LYS A 50 -8.52 10.07 -1.43
CA LYS A 50 -9.95 9.78 -1.67
C LYS A 50 -10.38 8.53 -0.89
N LYS A 51 -11.27 8.68 0.09
CA LYS A 51 -11.76 7.57 0.94
C LYS A 51 -12.31 6.46 0.03
N GLU A 52 -11.56 5.38 -0.14
CA GLU A 52 -12.12 4.07 -0.44
C GLU A 52 -13.05 3.76 0.74
N LYS A 53 -14.35 3.62 0.47
CA LYS A 53 -15.33 3.30 1.52
C LYS A 53 -15.33 1.79 1.70
N ASP A 54 -15.07 1.34 2.91
CA ASP A 54 -15.26 -0.05 3.30
C ASP A 54 -16.77 -0.30 3.48
N GLU A 55 -17.47 -0.65 2.41
CA GLU A 55 -18.81 -1.26 2.51
C GLU A 55 -18.67 -2.78 2.36
N GLN A 56 -19.22 -3.53 3.30
CA GLN A 56 -19.18 -5.00 3.31
C GLN A 56 -20.09 -5.55 2.22
N ILE A 57 -19.50 -6.02 1.13
CA ILE A 57 -20.21 -6.87 0.17
C ILE A 57 -19.95 -8.32 0.59
N GLU A 58 -20.94 -8.93 1.23
CA GLU A 58 -20.82 -10.28 1.78
C GLU A 58 -21.11 -11.36 0.72
N TRP A 59 -20.36 -11.40 -0.38
CA TRP A 59 -20.44 -12.51 -1.34
C TRP A 59 -19.99 -13.85 -0.69
N GLY A 60 -19.16 -13.79 0.34
CA GLY A 60 -18.54 -14.94 1.01
C GLY A 60 -19.42 -15.67 2.04
N LYS A 61 -20.51 -15.05 2.52
CA LYS A 61 -21.41 -15.65 3.53
C LYS A 61 -22.47 -16.58 2.95
N GLN A 62 -22.51 -16.73 1.63
CA GLN A 62 -23.52 -17.55 0.97
C GLN A 62 -23.11 -19.03 1.00
N GLU A 63 -23.63 -19.79 1.96
CA GLU A 63 -23.57 -21.26 1.91
C GLU A 63 -24.46 -21.74 0.76
N LEU A 64 -23.82 -22.09 -0.36
CA LEU A 64 -24.50 -22.63 -1.53
C LEU A 64 -24.67 -24.14 -1.37
N SER A 65 -25.88 -24.63 -1.64
CA SER A 65 -26.12 -26.06 -1.83
C SER A 65 -25.36 -26.58 -3.05
N VAL A 66 -25.14 -27.90 -3.13
CA VAL A 66 -24.45 -28.53 -4.28
C VAL A 66 -25.15 -28.18 -5.59
N SER A 67 -26.48 -28.27 -5.64
CA SER A 67 -27.27 -27.87 -6.82
C SER A 67 -27.12 -26.37 -7.14
N GLY A 68 -27.03 -25.51 -6.12
CA GLY A 68 -26.78 -24.07 -6.31
C GLY A 68 -25.40 -23.80 -6.91
N ILE A 69 -24.38 -24.55 -6.52
CA ILE A 69 -23.04 -24.47 -7.13
C ILE A 69 -23.09 -24.89 -8.60
N GLU A 70 -23.78 -25.99 -8.92
CA GLU A 70 -23.95 -26.45 -10.30
C GLU A 70 -24.59 -25.41 -11.20
N GLN A 71 -25.66 -24.79 -10.72
CA GLN A 71 -26.34 -23.72 -11.43
C GLN A 71 -25.42 -22.51 -11.61
N LYS A 72 -24.75 -22.05 -10.55
CA LYS A 72 -23.82 -20.91 -10.61
C LYS A 72 -22.66 -21.15 -11.59
N VAL A 73 -22.11 -22.37 -11.65
CA VAL A 73 -21.04 -22.71 -12.60
C VAL A 73 -21.55 -22.62 -14.04
N LYS A 74 -22.76 -23.10 -14.32
CA LYS A 74 -23.39 -22.96 -15.65
C LYS A 74 -23.62 -21.49 -16.01
N GLU A 75 -24.17 -20.69 -15.10
CA GLU A 75 -24.38 -19.25 -15.27
C GLU A 75 -23.07 -18.50 -15.52
N TYR A 76 -22.03 -18.81 -14.76
CA TYR A 76 -20.70 -18.23 -14.90
C TYR A 76 -20.11 -18.54 -16.28
N ASN A 77 -20.13 -19.83 -16.67
CA ASN A 77 -19.56 -20.28 -17.94
C ASN A 77 -20.35 -19.77 -19.16
N ALA A 78 -21.66 -19.50 -19.02
CA ALA A 78 -22.47 -18.91 -20.08
C ALA A 78 -22.11 -17.43 -20.37
N GLN A 79 -21.53 -16.73 -19.40
CA GLN A 79 -21.15 -15.32 -19.51
C GLN A 79 -19.70 -15.11 -19.96
N ILE A 80 -18.87 -16.17 -19.95
CA ILE A 80 -17.44 -16.04 -20.21
C ILE A 80 -17.13 -16.19 -21.71
N ASN A 81 -16.40 -15.22 -22.25
CA ASN A 81 -16.01 -15.20 -23.68
C ASN A 81 -14.58 -15.75 -23.90
N SER A 82 -14.02 -16.45 -22.92
CA SER A 82 -12.64 -16.96 -22.94
C SER A 82 -12.58 -18.38 -22.40
N ASN A 83 -11.43 -19.05 -22.56
CA ASN A 83 -11.24 -20.43 -22.09
C ASN A 83 -11.04 -20.58 -20.57
N LEU A 84 -11.39 -19.56 -19.78
CA LEU A 84 -11.18 -19.51 -18.33
C LEU A 84 -12.40 -20.04 -17.55
N PHE A 85 -12.94 -21.18 -18.00
CA PHE A 85 -14.14 -21.79 -17.45
C PHE A 85 -13.94 -22.31 -16.02
N MET A 86 -15.05 -22.49 -15.31
CA MET A 86 -15.11 -23.30 -14.09
C MET A 86 -15.56 -24.72 -14.41
N ALA A 87 -15.00 -25.71 -13.73
CA ALA A 87 -15.30 -27.12 -13.90
C ALA A 87 -15.73 -27.74 -12.57
N LEU A 88 -16.84 -28.47 -12.59
CA LEU A 88 -17.29 -29.28 -11.47
C LEU A 88 -16.59 -30.62 -11.43
N ASN A 89 -16.25 -31.05 -10.23
CA ASN A 89 -15.63 -32.33 -9.95
C ASN A 89 -16.66 -33.30 -9.35
N LYS A 90 -16.37 -34.60 -9.45
CA LYS A 90 -17.25 -35.68 -8.96
C LYS A 90 -17.49 -35.64 -7.45
N ASP A 91 -16.56 -35.05 -6.69
CA ASP A 91 -16.63 -34.92 -5.24
C ASP A 91 -17.41 -33.67 -4.78
N GLY A 92 -18.10 -32.99 -5.69
CA GLY A 92 -18.82 -31.74 -5.43
C GLY A 92 -17.91 -30.51 -5.28
N SER A 93 -16.59 -30.68 -5.38
CA SER A 93 -15.68 -29.53 -5.51
C SER A 93 -15.73 -28.98 -6.93
N TYR A 94 -15.14 -27.81 -7.13
CA TYR A 94 -14.99 -27.23 -8.46
C TYR A 94 -13.63 -26.54 -8.56
N THR A 95 -13.14 -26.40 -9.79
CA THR A 95 -11.92 -25.65 -10.10
C THR A 95 -12.23 -24.55 -11.09
N GLY A 96 -11.35 -23.56 -11.17
CA GLY A 96 -11.51 -22.47 -12.10
C GLY A 96 -10.37 -21.48 -12.00
N PHE A 97 -10.52 -20.37 -12.71
CA PHE A 97 -9.50 -19.35 -12.78
C PHE A 97 -9.88 -18.12 -11.96
N ILE A 98 -8.90 -17.58 -11.24
CA ILE A 98 -8.96 -16.23 -10.68
C ILE A 98 -7.84 -15.39 -11.25
N LYS A 99 -8.10 -14.08 -11.42
CA LYS A 99 -7.09 -13.09 -11.76
C LYS A 99 -6.79 -12.27 -10.51
N VAL A 100 -5.51 -12.21 -10.13
CA VAL A 100 -5.03 -11.38 -9.00
C VAL A 100 -4.11 -10.30 -9.53
N LEU A 101 -4.46 -9.04 -9.28
CA LEU A 101 -3.66 -7.86 -9.57
C LEU A 101 -2.71 -7.57 -8.42
N PHE A 102 -1.46 -7.29 -8.71
CA PHE A 102 -0.45 -6.93 -7.72
C PHE A 102 -0.38 -5.41 -7.60
N LYS A 103 -0.57 -4.93 -6.37
CA LYS A 103 -0.33 -3.54 -5.98
C LYS A 103 0.63 -3.54 -4.79
N LEU A 104 1.85 -3.96 -5.05
CA LEU A 104 2.94 -3.95 -4.07
C LEU A 104 3.73 -2.65 -4.21
N VAL A 105 4.05 -2.00 -3.10
CA VAL A 105 4.72 -0.69 -3.07
C VAL A 105 6.25 -0.86 -2.95
N ARG A 106 6.72 -2.07 -2.61
CA ARG A 106 8.14 -2.31 -2.32
C ARG A 106 8.95 -2.90 -3.48
N PRO A 107 10.25 -2.55 -3.55
CA PRO A 107 11.25 -3.40 -4.18
C PRO A 107 11.32 -4.75 -3.42
N VAL A 108 11.13 -5.85 -4.14
CA VAL A 108 11.09 -7.21 -3.58
C VAL A 108 12.51 -7.78 -3.51
N SER A 109 12.91 -8.33 -2.37
CA SER A 109 14.21 -9.02 -2.23
C SER A 109 14.14 -10.44 -2.81
N VAL A 110 15.04 -10.81 -3.72
CA VAL A 110 15.17 -12.19 -4.22
C VAL A 110 16.53 -12.80 -3.84
N PRO A 111 16.65 -14.13 -3.70
CA PRO A 111 17.95 -14.78 -3.55
C PRO A 111 18.81 -14.60 -4.81
N PRO A 112 20.14 -14.46 -4.67
CA PRO A 112 21.02 -14.33 -5.82
C PRO A 112 20.91 -15.57 -6.73
N PRO A 113 20.99 -15.40 -8.08
CA PRO A 113 21.00 -16.50 -9.01
C PRO A 113 22.15 -17.46 -8.68
N ARG A 114 21.85 -18.75 -8.55
CA ARG A 114 22.86 -19.78 -8.33
C ARG A 114 23.75 -19.85 -9.57
N LYS A 115 24.93 -19.23 -9.51
CA LYS A 115 26.01 -19.56 -10.45
C LYS A 115 26.34 -21.03 -10.23
N ALA A 116 26.33 -21.80 -11.32
CA ALA A 116 26.77 -23.19 -11.32
C ALA A 116 28.16 -23.26 -10.67
N ALA A 117 28.31 -24.17 -9.71
CA ALA A 117 29.52 -24.34 -8.94
C ALA A 117 30.71 -24.68 -9.85
N ALA A 118 31.74 -23.83 -9.84
CA ALA A 118 33.09 -24.27 -10.14
C ALA A 118 33.73 -24.74 -8.82
N PRO A 119 34.45 -25.87 -8.79
CA PRO A 119 35.11 -26.32 -7.59
C PRO A 119 36.36 -25.48 -7.35
N GLN A 120 36.39 -24.69 -6.28
CA GLN A 120 37.63 -24.20 -5.71
C GLN A 120 37.65 -24.42 -4.19
N ASP A 121 38.55 -25.34 -3.85
CA ASP A 121 39.41 -25.48 -2.68
C ASP A 121 39.42 -24.38 -1.61
N GLY A 122 39.54 -24.83 -0.35
CA GLY A 122 40.32 -24.21 0.70
C GLY A 122 39.94 -22.82 1.26
N GLY A 123 39.21 -22.81 2.38
CA GLY A 123 39.55 -21.92 3.50
C GLY A 123 38.71 -20.65 3.77
N ARG A 124 38.07 -20.67 4.96
CA ARG A 124 37.75 -19.55 5.89
C ARG A 124 36.64 -18.52 5.56
N ARG A 125 35.71 -18.49 6.54
CA ARG A 125 34.77 -17.43 7.04
C ARG A 125 33.32 -17.40 6.48
N PRO A 126 32.28 -17.59 7.33
CA PRO A 126 30.89 -17.41 6.95
C PRO A 126 30.39 -16.02 7.38
N THR A 127 30.74 -14.97 6.65
CA THR A 127 30.08 -13.65 6.81
C THR A 127 29.82 -13.00 5.46
N GLY A 128 29.30 -13.78 4.52
CA GLY A 128 28.72 -13.23 3.31
C GLY A 128 27.34 -12.67 3.64
N VAL A 129 27.25 -11.35 3.84
CA VAL A 129 25.97 -10.63 3.78
C VAL A 129 25.33 -11.05 2.46
N LYS A 130 24.28 -11.87 2.51
CA LYS A 130 23.50 -12.27 1.33
C LYS A 130 23.04 -10.96 0.69
N ARG A 131 23.68 -10.56 -0.42
CA ARG A 131 23.28 -9.39 -1.20
C ARG A 131 21.83 -9.61 -1.63
N ARG A 132 20.90 -9.02 -0.89
CA ARG A 132 19.50 -8.88 -1.27
C ARG A 132 19.49 -7.87 -2.41
N THR A 133 19.39 -8.36 -3.65
CA THR A 133 19.09 -7.48 -4.78
C THR A 133 17.58 -7.23 -4.78
N SER A 134 17.20 -5.97 -4.76
CA SER A 134 15.81 -5.53 -4.83
C SER A 134 15.37 -5.49 -6.28
N PHE A 135 14.35 -6.28 -6.63
CA PHE A 135 13.69 -6.22 -7.94
C PHE A 135 12.33 -5.57 -7.80
N TYR A 136 12.02 -4.66 -8.72
CA TYR A 136 10.70 -4.10 -8.84
C TYR A 136 9.81 -5.07 -9.60
N LEU A 137 8.69 -5.45 -9.00
CA LEU A 137 7.61 -6.02 -9.78
C LEU A 137 7.08 -4.91 -10.71
N PRO A 138 6.92 -5.16 -12.03
CA PRO A 138 6.35 -4.17 -12.92
C PRO A 138 4.99 -3.67 -12.41
N LYS A 139 4.74 -2.38 -12.55
CA LYS A 139 3.43 -1.79 -12.26
C LYS A 139 2.36 -2.57 -13.04
N ASP A 140 1.22 -2.79 -12.38
CA ASP A 140 0.05 -3.52 -12.93
C ASP A 140 0.28 -4.99 -13.28
N THR A 141 1.24 -5.64 -12.62
CA THR A 141 1.41 -7.09 -12.76
C THR A 141 0.15 -7.82 -12.32
N ALA A 142 -0.36 -8.71 -13.18
CA ALA A 142 -1.47 -9.59 -12.83
C ALA A 142 -1.10 -11.05 -13.10
N LYS A 143 -1.72 -11.98 -12.35
CA LYS A 143 -1.64 -13.42 -12.63
C LYS A 143 -2.99 -14.08 -12.61
N HIS A 144 -3.19 -14.95 -13.59
CA HIS A 144 -4.24 -15.95 -13.57
C HIS A 144 -3.73 -17.17 -12.80
N LEU A 145 -4.55 -17.65 -11.86
CA LEU A 145 -4.30 -18.88 -11.13
C LEU A 145 -5.45 -19.84 -11.39
N HIS A 146 -5.11 -21.08 -11.73
CA HIS A 146 -6.07 -22.17 -11.70
C HIS A 146 -6.07 -22.76 -10.28
N ILE A 147 -7.20 -22.67 -9.58
CA ILE A 147 -7.33 -23.06 -8.17
C ILE A 147 -8.59 -23.89 -7.94
N SER A 148 -8.69 -24.50 -6.76
CA SER A 148 -9.87 -25.26 -6.34
C SER A 148 -10.81 -24.42 -5.48
N SER A 149 -12.05 -24.88 -5.32
CA SER A 149 -13.05 -24.28 -4.43
C SER A 149 -12.67 -24.35 -2.95
N ARG A 150 -11.65 -25.13 -2.58
CA ARG A 150 -11.13 -25.25 -1.21
C ARG A 150 -9.96 -24.33 -0.93
N THR A 151 -9.36 -23.73 -1.97
CA THR A 151 -8.19 -22.87 -1.85
C THR A 151 -8.56 -21.58 -1.11
N ARG A 152 -7.85 -21.31 -0.01
CA ARG A 152 -8.05 -20.18 0.88
C ARG A 152 -7.23 -18.96 0.45
N ALA A 153 -7.63 -17.78 0.90
CA ALA A 153 -6.94 -16.52 0.59
C ALA A 153 -5.45 -16.57 0.99
N ARG A 154 -5.12 -17.11 2.17
CA ARG A 154 -3.72 -17.26 2.63
C ARG A 154 -2.85 -18.10 1.68
N GLU A 155 -3.41 -19.17 1.11
CA GLU A 155 -2.70 -20.06 0.20
C GLU A 155 -2.44 -19.36 -1.14
N VAL A 156 -3.40 -18.54 -1.60
CA VAL A 156 -3.23 -17.71 -2.80
C VAL A 156 -2.11 -16.69 -2.57
N ILE A 157 -2.07 -16.02 -1.42
CA ILE A 157 -1.02 -15.06 -1.06
C ILE A 157 0.35 -15.76 -1.09
N GLU A 158 0.51 -16.85 -0.35
CA GLU A 158 1.77 -17.61 -0.29
C GLU A 158 2.24 -18.10 -1.67
N ALA A 159 1.33 -18.68 -2.46
CA ALA A 159 1.65 -19.18 -3.80
C ALA A 159 2.10 -18.04 -4.74
N LEU A 160 1.46 -16.88 -4.66
CA LEU A 160 1.80 -15.71 -5.44
C LEU A 160 3.16 -15.13 -5.03
N LEU A 161 3.41 -14.95 -3.73
CA LEU A 161 4.68 -14.44 -3.24
C LEU A 161 5.84 -15.37 -3.62
N ASN A 162 5.67 -16.68 -3.45
CA ASN A 162 6.66 -17.68 -3.87
C ASN A 162 6.94 -17.62 -5.38
N LYS A 163 5.89 -17.52 -6.21
CA LYS A 163 6.01 -17.45 -7.66
C LYS A 163 6.76 -16.21 -8.15
N PHE A 164 6.63 -15.10 -7.43
CA PHE A 164 7.36 -13.86 -7.69
C PHE A 164 8.61 -13.70 -6.84
N THR A 165 9.05 -14.78 -6.16
CA THR A 165 10.27 -14.83 -5.34
C THR A 165 10.31 -13.75 -4.24
N VAL A 166 9.14 -13.33 -3.75
CA VAL A 166 9.01 -12.41 -2.63
C VAL A 166 9.32 -13.15 -1.33
N ILE A 167 10.42 -12.79 -0.67
CA ILE A 167 10.87 -13.42 0.57
C ILE A 167 10.36 -12.73 1.84
N ASP A 168 9.56 -11.67 1.70
CA ASP A 168 8.90 -11.03 2.83
C ASP A 168 7.89 -11.96 3.48
N ASN A 169 7.60 -11.73 4.77
CA ASN A 169 6.60 -12.50 5.50
C ASN A 169 5.23 -12.37 4.81
N PRO A 170 4.58 -13.49 4.41
CA PRO A 170 3.27 -13.47 3.77
C PRO A 170 2.21 -12.68 4.53
N ARG A 171 2.30 -12.62 5.86
CA ARG A 171 1.38 -11.84 6.73
C ARG A 171 1.45 -10.33 6.52
N LYS A 172 2.51 -9.82 5.88
CA LYS A 172 2.59 -8.40 5.47
C LYS A 172 1.69 -8.09 4.29
N PHE A 173 1.15 -9.11 3.62
CA PHE A 173 0.30 -8.97 2.46
C PHE A 173 -1.11 -9.42 2.79
N ALA A 174 -2.07 -8.89 2.07
CA ALA A 174 -3.45 -9.34 2.12
C ALA A 174 -4.06 -9.30 0.73
N LEU A 175 -5.03 -10.18 0.52
CA LEU A 175 -5.87 -10.17 -0.66
C LEU A 175 -7.08 -9.28 -0.38
N PHE A 176 -7.42 -8.44 -1.34
CA PHE A 176 -8.57 -7.55 -1.29
C PHE A 176 -9.52 -7.87 -2.43
N GLU A 177 -10.80 -7.82 -2.17
CA GLU A 177 -11.81 -7.69 -3.21
C GLU A 177 -11.99 -6.21 -3.52
N ARG A 178 -11.91 -5.88 -4.80
CA ARG A 178 -12.23 -4.57 -5.35
C ARG A 178 -13.52 -4.69 -6.13
N SER A 179 -14.47 -3.81 -5.88
CA SER A 179 -15.69 -3.69 -6.70
C SER A 179 -15.92 -2.24 -7.10
N GLU A 180 -16.58 -2.04 -8.24
CA GLU A 180 -16.91 -0.73 -8.78
C GLU A 180 -18.44 -0.59 -8.88
N ARG A 181 -19.02 0.35 -8.16
CA ARG A 181 -20.48 0.61 -8.12
C ARG A 181 -20.73 2.11 -8.09
N HIS A 182 -21.66 2.60 -8.91
CA HIS A 182 -22.03 4.03 -8.96
C HIS A 182 -20.81 4.97 -9.06
N ASP A 183 -19.84 4.63 -9.94
CA ASP A 183 -18.56 5.32 -10.11
C ASP A 183 -17.69 5.46 -8.84
N GLN A 184 -18.00 4.66 -7.80
CA GLN A 184 -17.20 4.53 -6.59
C GLN A 184 -16.50 3.17 -6.57
N VAL A 185 -15.25 3.19 -6.12
CA VAL A 185 -14.43 1.98 -5.92
C VAL A 185 -14.47 1.61 -4.45
N TYR A 186 -14.88 0.38 -4.19
CA TYR A 186 -14.91 -0.24 -2.87
C TYR A 186 -13.81 -1.28 -2.79
N LEU A 187 -13.16 -1.36 -1.63
CA LEU A 187 -12.12 -2.32 -1.37
C LEU A 187 -12.39 -2.98 -0.03
N ARG A 188 -12.38 -4.31 0.04
CA ARG A 188 -12.54 -5.06 1.29
C ARG A 188 -11.40 -6.06 1.42
N LYS A 189 -10.77 -6.11 2.59
CA LYS A 189 -9.77 -7.12 2.92
C LYS A 189 -10.46 -8.48 3.10
N LEU A 190 -9.93 -9.51 2.45
CA LEU A 190 -10.38 -10.89 2.66
C LEU A 190 -9.73 -11.45 3.92
N ALA A 191 -10.49 -12.22 4.70
CA ALA A 191 -9.94 -13.04 5.76
C ALA A 191 -9.12 -14.20 5.19
N ASP A 192 -8.16 -14.70 5.96
CA ASP A 192 -7.20 -15.73 5.54
C ASP A 192 -7.87 -17.06 5.13
N ASP A 193 -9.05 -17.34 5.68
CA ASP A 193 -9.84 -18.56 5.48
C ASP A 193 -10.93 -18.44 4.41
N GLU A 194 -11.23 -17.22 3.93
CA GLU A 194 -12.13 -17.01 2.80
C GLU A 194 -11.62 -17.71 1.53
N ARG A 195 -12.54 -18.08 0.64
CA ARG A 195 -12.27 -18.87 -0.57
C ARG A 195 -12.40 -17.99 -1.81
N PRO A 196 -11.30 -17.53 -2.43
CA PRO A 196 -11.37 -16.56 -3.53
C PRO A 196 -12.11 -17.08 -4.78
N LEU A 197 -12.05 -18.39 -5.05
CA LEU A 197 -12.79 -18.97 -6.17
C LEU A 197 -14.32 -18.95 -5.94
N LEU A 198 -14.76 -19.13 -4.69
CA LEU A 198 -16.18 -19.02 -4.33
C LEU A 198 -16.68 -17.59 -4.53
N LEU A 199 -15.92 -16.60 -4.07
CA LEU A 199 -16.23 -15.18 -4.30
C LEU A 199 -16.37 -14.88 -5.80
N ARG A 200 -15.43 -15.38 -6.61
CA ARG A 200 -15.48 -15.24 -8.09
C ARG A 200 -16.71 -15.91 -8.70
N LEU A 201 -17.08 -17.11 -8.23
CA LEU A 201 -18.26 -17.81 -8.70
C LEU A 201 -19.55 -17.03 -8.39
N CYS A 202 -19.68 -16.51 -7.17
CA CYS A 202 -20.85 -15.73 -6.74
C CYS A 202 -20.98 -14.40 -7.51
N ALA A 203 -19.86 -13.69 -7.70
CA ALA A 203 -19.81 -12.39 -8.36
C ALA A 203 -19.90 -12.45 -9.89
N GLY A 204 -19.55 -13.59 -10.49
CA GLY A 204 -19.47 -13.74 -11.95
C GLY A 204 -18.13 -13.33 -12.56
N PRO A 205 -17.99 -13.43 -13.90
CA PRO A 205 -16.73 -13.21 -14.59
C PRO A 205 -16.33 -11.73 -14.76
N SER A 206 -17.19 -10.78 -14.38
CA SER A 206 -16.93 -9.34 -14.56
C SER A 206 -15.87 -8.80 -13.58
N GLU A 207 -14.79 -8.24 -14.12
CA GLU A 207 -13.74 -7.56 -13.33
C GLU A 207 -14.21 -6.23 -12.70
N LYS A 208 -15.32 -5.65 -13.19
CA LYS A 208 -15.92 -4.46 -12.56
C LYS A 208 -16.68 -4.84 -11.27
N VAL A 209 -17.36 -6.00 -11.28
CA VAL A 209 -18.13 -6.48 -10.14
C VAL A 209 -17.21 -6.98 -9.03
N LEU A 210 -16.18 -7.73 -9.40
CA LEU A 210 -15.16 -8.23 -8.48
C LEU A 210 -13.81 -8.26 -9.19
N SER A 211 -12.79 -7.71 -8.55
CA SER A 211 -11.39 -7.88 -8.93
C SER A 211 -10.58 -8.21 -7.69
N LEU A 212 -9.67 -9.18 -7.75
CA LEU A 212 -8.84 -9.56 -6.60
C LEU A 212 -7.52 -8.81 -6.69
N VAL A 213 -7.12 -8.18 -5.58
CA VAL A 213 -5.93 -7.34 -5.52
C VAL A 213 -5.04 -7.77 -4.36
N LEU A 214 -3.81 -8.14 -4.63
CA LEU A 214 -2.78 -8.38 -3.61
C LEU A 214 -2.10 -7.05 -3.27
N LYS A 215 -2.22 -6.62 -2.01
CA LYS A 215 -1.57 -5.41 -1.48
C LYS A 215 -0.76 -5.75 -0.23
N GLU A 216 0.16 -4.87 0.12
CA GLU A 216 0.72 -4.84 1.48
C GLU A 216 -0.37 -4.34 2.45
N ASN A 217 -0.43 -4.90 3.66
CA ASN A 217 -1.33 -4.40 4.70
C ASN A 217 -0.89 -2.98 5.11
N GLU A 218 -1.55 -1.96 4.55
CA GLU A 218 -1.36 -0.56 4.91
C GLU A 218 -2.17 -0.16 6.16
N THR A 219 -3.07 -1.02 6.65
CA THR A 219 -3.99 -0.70 7.75
C THR A 219 -3.29 -0.34 9.06
N GLY A 220 -1.97 -0.52 9.17
CA GLY A 220 -1.25 -0.27 10.42
C GLY A 220 -1.62 -1.25 11.54
N GLU A 221 -2.46 -2.25 11.24
CA GLU A 221 -2.82 -3.33 12.15
C GLU A 221 -1.62 -4.26 12.29
N VAL A 222 -0.91 -4.10 13.40
CA VAL A 222 0.18 -4.98 13.81
C VAL A 222 -0.45 -6.26 14.38
N ASN A 223 -0.10 -7.41 13.80
CA ASN A 223 -0.44 -8.70 14.41
C ASN A 223 0.47 -8.92 15.63
N TRP A 224 -0.01 -8.51 16.80
CA TRP A 224 0.73 -8.57 18.06
C TRP A 224 1.07 -10.01 18.49
N ASP A 225 0.25 -11.00 18.11
CA ASP A 225 0.50 -12.41 18.42
C ASP A 225 1.71 -13.02 17.70
N ALA A 226 2.26 -12.30 16.70
CA ALA A 226 3.46 -12.73 15.98
C ALA A 226 4.77 -12.41 16.74
N PHE A 227 4.70 -11.63 17.82
CA PHE A 227 5.86 -11.23 18.60
C PHE A 227 5.93 -12.02 19.90
N THR A 228 7.15 -12.29 20.34
CA THR A 228 7.39 -12.91 21.63
C THR A 228 7.04 -11.95 22.77
N VAL A 229 6.70 -12.49 23.94
CA VAL A 229 6.38 -11.68 25.12
C VAL A 229 7.48 -10.64 25.44
N PRO A 230 8.80 -10.94 25.36
CA PRO A 230 9.84 -9.94 25.54
C PRO A 230 9.85 -8.82 24.50
N GLU A 231 9.55 -9.13 23.23
CA GLU A 231 9.46 -8.13 22.16
C GLU A 231 8.27 -7.19 22.41
N LEU A 232 7.12 -7.74 22.82
CA LEU A 232 5.95 -6.98 23.22
C LEU A 232 6.24 -6.02 24.38
N HIS A 233 6.94 -6.50 25.41
CA HIS A 233 7.37 -5.63 26.53
C HIS A 233 8.32 -4.52 26.07
N ASN A 234 9.19 -4.79 25.08
CA ASN A 234 10.06 -3.76 24.53
C ASN A 234 9.26 -2.69 23.79
N PHE A 235 8.27 -3.08 22.99
CA PHE A 235 7.37 -2.13 22.33
C PHE A 235 6.62 -1.26 23.34
N LEU A 236 6.05 -1.85 24.40
CA LEU A 236 5.39 -1.09 25.46
C LEU A 236 6.33 -0.07 26.11
N ARG A 237 7.57 -0.47 26.41
CA ARG A 237 8.57 0.42 27.01
C ARG A 237 8.97 1.58 26.07
N ILE A 238 9.08 1.31 24.76
CA ILE A 238 9.37 2.35 23.76
C ILE A 238 8.20 3.34 23.71
N LEU A 239 6.96 2.83 23.62
CA LEU A 239 5.75 3.66 23.54
C LEU A 239 5.58 4.52 24.81
N GLN A 240 5.81 3.95 25.99
CA GLN A 240 5.75 4.70 27.24
C GLN A 240 6.76 5.85 27.26
N ARG A 241 8.00 5.60 26.80
CA ARG A 241 9.03 6.64 26.73
C ARG A 241 8.65 7.75 25.74
N GLU A 242 8.11 7.39 24.58
CA GLU A 242 7.62 8.34 23.59
C GLU A 242 6.47 9.18 24.17
N GLU A 243 5.51 8.55 24.85
CA GLU A 243 4.40 9.23 25.51
C GLU A 243 4.88 10.24 26.57
N GLU A 244 5.80 9.83 27.45
CA GLU A 244 6.38 10.71 28.47
C GLU A 244 7.09 11.92 27.83
N GLU A 245 7.81 11.70 26.74
CA GLU A 245 8.48 12.77 25.99
C GLU A 245 7.47 13.73 25.33
N HIS A 246 6.40 13.21 24.74
CA HIS A 246 5.32 14.01 24.17
C HIS A 246 4.60 14.85 25.22
N VAL A 247 4.28 14.28 26.38
CA VAL A 247 3.67 15.02 27.49
C VAL A 247 4.59 16.16 27.91
N LYS A 248 5.90 15.89 28.05
CA LYS A 248 6.88 16.93 28.42
C LYS A 248 6.93 18.06 27.40
N GLN A 249 6.92 17.75 26.10
CA GLN A 249 6.89 18.75 25.03
C GLN A 249 5.62 19.62 25.09
N ILE A 250 4.46 18.98 25.29
CA ILE A 250 3.17 19.68 25.42
C ILE A 250 3.19 20.64 26.61
N VAL A 251 3.61 20.15 27.79
CA VAL A 251 3.69 20.96 29.01
C VAL A 251 4.62 22.17 28.80
N GLN A 252 5.80 21.96 28.20
CA GLN A 252 6.72 23.06 27.92
C GLN A 252 6.14 24.08 26.93
N ARG A 253 5.42 23.63 25.89
CA ARG A 253 4.79 24.51 24.92
C ARG A 253 3.71 25.39 25.58
N TYR A 254 2.86 24.80 26.42
CA TYR A 254 1.84 25.56 27.16
C TYR A 254 2.44 26.49 28.20
N ALA A 255 3.53 26.09 28.88
CA ALA A 255 4.25 26.98 29.79
C ALA A 255 4.77 28.22 29.07
N ARG A 256 5.48 28.04 27.95
CA ARG A 256 5.99 29.17 27.14
C ARG A 256 4.86 30.07 26.62
N ALA A 257 3.76 29.48 26.15
CA ALA A 257 2.60 30.24 25.68
C ALA A 257 1.98 31.08 26.82
N ARG A 258 1.86 30.50 28.02
CA ARG A 258 1.37 31.20 29.21
C ARG A 258 2.28 32.36 29.60
N ASP A 259 3.60 32.16 29.57
CA ASP A 259 4.54 33.21 29.96
C ASP A 259 4.49 34.39 28.97
N ARG A 260 4.41 34.11 27.66
CA ARG A 260 4.19 35.14 26.62
C ARG A 260 2.88 35.92 26.84
N MET A 261 1.79 35.23 27.18
CA MET A 261 0.52 35.91 27.50
C MET A 261 0.63 36.81 28.72
N ARG A 262 1.36 36.37 29.76
CA ARG A 262 1.59 37.19 30.97
C ARG A 262 2.42 38.42 30.68
N GLU A 263 3.46 38.30 29.86
CA GLU A 263 4.29 39.42 29.42
C GLU A 263 3.47 40.44 28.61
N ALA A 264 2.63 39.98 27.69
CA ALA A 264 1.74 40.85 26.90
C ALA A 264 0.73 41.62 27.77
N VAL A 265 0.19 40.96 28.80
CA VAL A 265 -0.73 41.61 29.77
C VAL A 265 0.01 42.61 30.65
N ALA A 266 1.23 42.29 31.11
CA ALA A 266 2.02 43.20 31.94
C ALA A 266 2.49 44.46 31.19
N THR A 267 2.75 44.33 29.89
CA THR A 267 3.15 45.45 29.01
C THR A 267 1.96 46.27 28.51
N SER A 268 0.74 45.73 28.56
CA SER A 268 -0.51 46.45 28.30
C SER A 268 -0.99 47.17 29.56
N THR A 269 -0.30 48.25 29.96
CA THR A 269 -0.82 49.16 31.00
C THR A 269 -2.03 49.93 30.43
N PRO A 270 -3.15 50.11 31.15
CA PRO A 270 -4.26 50.91 30.66
C PRO A 270 -3.84 52.38 30.69
N GLY A 271 -3.92 53.05 29.54
CA GLY A 271 -3.85 54.51 29.44
C GLY A 271 -5.16 55.17 29.85
#